data_AF-A0A6J4MN98-F1
#
_entry.id   AF-A0A6J4MN98-F1
#
_cell.length_a   1.000
_cell.length_b   1.000
_cell.length_c   1.000
_cell.angle_alpha   90.00
_cell.angle_beta   90.00
_cell.angle_gamma   90.00
#
_symmetry.space_group_name_H-M   'P 1'
#
loop_
_entity.id
_entity.type
_entity.pdbx_description
1 polymer ?
#
loop_
_entity_poly.entity_id
_entity_poly.type
_entity_poly.pdbx_seq_one_letter_code
_entity_poly.pdbx_strand_id
1 'polypeptide(L)'
;MPRASQRLEPESLDQFFPLAQQRIYVAMLMGRGGLTRRRAEYFVRLWAYLLLKQQEQLGLQPSQPLSQLRSTDGLIACTHREAADLFYSNQERGSDRAAGMMIDRFVALGLLEKQFDGQT
;
A
#
# COMPACT_ATOMS: atom_id res chain seq x y z
N MET A 1 -11.02 1.99 30.23
CA MET A 1 -10.19 0.99 29.52
C MET A 1 -9.73 1.60 28.20
N PRO A 2 -8.49 2.08 28.05
CA PRO A 2 -8.00 2.45 26.73
C PRO A 2 -7.61 1.15 26.02
N ARG A 3 -8.43 0.73 25.05
CA ARG A 3 -8.03 -0.30 24.08
C ARG A 3 -6.85 0.28 23.31
N ALA A 4 -5.72 -0.44 23.28
CA ALA A 4 -4.62 -0.12 22.40
C ALA A 4 -5.17 -0.03 20.97
N SER A 5 -5.16 1.16 20.38
CA SER A 5 -5.31 1.33 18.94
C SER A 5 -4.22 0.48 18.30
N GLN A 6 -4.58 -0.67 17.73
CA GLN A 6 -3.65 -1.42 16.89
C GLN A 6 -3.45 -0.57 15.64
N ARG A 7 -2.41 0.27 15.68
CA ARG A 7 -1.97 1.06 14.54
C ARG A 7 -1.67 0.09 13.40
N LEU A 8 -2.18 0.36 12.20
CA LEU A 8 -1.86 -0.46 11.03
C LEU A 8 -0.37 -0.34 10.69
N GLU A 9 0.39 -1.36 11.08
CA GLU A 9 1.78 -1.51 10.71
C GLU A 9 1.90 -2.19 9.33
N PRO A 10 2.76 -1.72 8.42
CA PRO A 10 2.98 -2.29 7.09
C PRO A 10 3.17 -3.82 7.06
N GLU A 11 3.88 -4.35 8.06
CA GLU A 11 4.18 -5.78 8.22
C GLU A 11 2.96 -6.64 8.55
N SER A 12 1.92 -6.05 9.15
CA SER A 12 0.69 -6.74 9.50
C SER A 12 -0.32 -6.80 8.35
N LEU A 13 -0.01 -6.21 7.19
CA LEU A 13 -0.91 -6.11 6.05
C LEU A 13 -1.49 -7.47 5.64
N ASP A 14 -0.70 -8.54 5.67
CA ASP A 14 -1.14 -9.86 5.22
C ASP A 14 -2.25 -10.46 6.12
N GLN A 15 -2.42 -9.96 7.34
CA GLN A 15 -3.53 -10.32 8.24
C GLN A 15 -4.84 -9.68 7.79
N PHE A 16 -4.77 -8.46 7.29
CA PHE A 16 -5.92 -7.69 6.82
C PHE A 16 -6.17 -7.86 5.33
N PHE A 17 -5.20 -8.34 4.55
CA PHE A 17 -5.35 -8.58 3.13
C PHE A 17 -4.53 -9.81 2.72
N PRO A 18 -5.12 -11.02 2.78
CA PRO A 18 -4.41 -12.27 2.58
C PRO A 18 -3.73 -12.36 1.21
N LEU A 19 -2.60 -13.07 1.16
CA LEU A 19 -1.81 -13.25 -0.08
C LEU A 19 -2.63 -13.84 -1.24
N ALA A 20 -3.61 -14.71 -0.96
CA ALA A 20 -4.51 -15.24 -1.97
C ALA A 20 -5.30 -14.14 -2.68
N GLN A 21 -5.79 -13.16 -1.90
CA GLN A 21 -6.52 -12.01 -2.42
C GLN A 21 -5.58 -11.06 -3.17
N GLN A 22 -4.40 -10.78 -2.63
CA GLN A 22 -3.36 -9.98 -3.30
C GLN A 22 -3.05 -10.53 -4.71
N ARG A 23 -2.89 -11.85 -4.85
CA ARG A 23 -2.56 -12.51 -6.13
C ARG A 23 -3.59 -12.28 -7.22
N ILE A 24 -4.87 -12.16 -6.86
CA ILE A 24 -5.95 -11.87 -7.82
C ILE A 24 -5.73 -10.48 -8.43
N TYR A 25 -5.49 -9.46 -7.60
CA TYR A 25 -5.23 -8.10 -8.07
C TYR A 25 -3.93 -7.97 -8.85
N VAL A 26 -2.87 -8.66 -8.40
CA VAL A 26 -1.60 -8.72 -9.12
C VAL A 26 -1.81 -9.26 -10.53
N ALA A 27 -2.56 -10.36 -10.68
CA ALA A 27 -2.85 -10.95 -12.00
C ALA A 27 -3.62 -9.98 -12.91
N MET A 28 -4.59 -9.23 -12.38
CA MET A 28 -5.33 -8.20 -13.14
C MET A 28 -4.42 -7.08 -13.65
N LEU A 29 -3.40 -6.70 -12.87
CA LEU A 29 -2.46 -5.63 -13.23
C LEU A 29 -1.38 -6.08 -14.22
N MET A 30 -0.96 -7.35 -14.19
CA MET A 30 0.05 -7.88 -15.12
C MET A 30 -0.38 -7.84 -16.59
N GLY A 31 -1.67 -7.66 -16.88
CA GLY A 31 -2.18 -7.45 -18.24
C GLY A 31 -2.04 -6.02 -18.78
N ARG A 32 -1.67 -5.06 -17.93
CA ARG A 32 -1.43 -3.66 -18.32
C ARG A 32 0.07 -3.47 -18.57
N GLY A 33 0.46 -3.16 -19.81
CA GLY A 33 1.86 -2.99 -20.19
C GLY A 33 2.60 -2.01 -19.27
N GLY A 34 3.83 -2.34 -18.89
CA GLY A 34 4.70 -1.48 -18.05
C GLY A 34 4.87 -1.91 -16.58
N LEU A 35 4.13 -2.92 -16.12
CA LEU A 35 4.31 -3.53 -14.79
C LEU A 35 4.91 -4.93 -14.88
N THR A 36 6.00 -5.14 -14.13
CA THR A 36 6.44 -6.51 -13.81
C THR A 36 5.59 -7.05 -12.67
N ARG A 37 5.54 -8.38 -12.50
CA ARG A 37 4.86 -9.02 -11.37
C ARG A 37 5.21 -8.39 -10.03
N ARG A 38 6.50 -8.19 -9.76
CA ARG A 38 7.00 -7.60 -8.51
C ARG A 38 6.49 -6.17 -8.30
N ARG A 39 6.44 -5.35 -9.36
CA ARG A 39 5.90 -3.99 -9.28
C ARG A 39 4.39 -3.99 -9.05
N ALA A 40 3.67 -4.93 -9.65
CA ALA A 40 2.26 -5.13 -9.38
C ALA A 40 2.01 -5.56 -7.92
N GLU A 41 2.83 -6.47 -7.37
CA GLU A 41 2.78 -6.86 -5.95
C GLU A 41 2.99 -5.64 -5.03
N TYR A 42 3.99 -4.80 -5.32
CA TYR A 42 4.25 -3.56 -4.57
C TYR A 42 3.05 -2.60 -4.61
N PHE A 43 2.50 -2.37 -5.81
CA PHE A 43 1.36 -1.48 -5.97
C PHE A 43 0.13 -1.99 -5.21
N VAL A 44 -0.17 -3.29 -5.29
CA VAL A 44 -1.30 -3.91 -4.60
C VAL A 44 -1.16 -3.81 -3.08
N ARG A 45 0.06 -4.02 -2.54
CA ARG A 45 0.33 -3.87 -1.11
C ARG A 45 0.18 -2.41 -0.65
N LEU A 46 0.68 -1.45 -1.42
CA LEU A 46 0.48 -0.03 -1.16
C LEU A 46 -1.01 0.33 -1.15
N TRP A 47 -1.75 -0.06 -2.17
CA TRP A 47 -3.17 0.27 -2.29
C TRP A 47 -3.98 -0.28 -1.12
N ALA A 48 -3.76 -1.54 -0.74
CA ALA A 48 -4.40 -2.16 0.41
C ALA A 48 -4.08 -1.42 1.71
N TYR A 49 -2.81 -1.08 1.93
CA TYR A 49 -2.37 -0.35 3.11
C TYR A 49 -3.02 1.04 3.22
N LEU A 50 -3.03 1.82 2.13
CA LEU A 50 -3.66 3.14 2.12
C LEU A 50 -5.16 3.08 2.37
N LEU A 51 -5.83 2.06 1.82
CA LEU A 51 -7.26 1.86 2.06
C LEU A 51 -7.56 1.54 3.53
N LEU A 52 -6.74 0.69 4.17
CA LEU A 52 -6.87 0.39 5.60
C LEU A 52 -6.55 1.61 6.46
N LYS A 53 -5.51 2.36 6.11
CA LYS A 53 -5.13 3.59 6.81
C LYS A 53 -6.23 4.64 6.76
N GLN A 54 -6.91 4.80 5.62
CA GLN A 54 -8.10 5.64 5.51
C GLN A 54 -9.22 5.16 6.45
N GLN A 55 -9.48 3.84 6.52
CA GLN A 55 -10.50 3.29 7.42
C GLN A 55 -10.18 3.60 8.88
N GLU A 56 -8.93 3.42 9.30
CA GLU A 56 -8.48 3.78 10.64
C GLU A 56 -8.65 5.28 10.93
N GLN A 57 -8.31 6.16 9.99
CA GLN A 57 -8.49 7.62 10.13
C GLN A 57 -9.97 8.00 10.28
N LEU A 58 -10.88 7.22 9.70
CA LEU A 58 -12.32 7.37 9.84
C LEU A 58 -12.88 6.68 11.11
N GLY A 59 -12.03 6.11 11.96
CA GLY A 59 -12.42 5.38 13.18
C GLY A 59 -13.06 4.02 12.91
N LEU A 60 -12.98 3.52 11.68
CA LEU A 60 -13.45 2.18 11.32
C LEU A 60 -12.39 1.17 11.73
N GLN A 61 -12.81 0.16 12.49
CA GLN A 61 -11.94 -0.96 12.83
C GLN A 61 -11.93 -1.95 11.65
N PRO A 62 -10.75 -2.35 11.13
CA PRO A 62 -10.65 -3.41 10.15
C PRO A 62 -10.95 -4.74 10.84
N SER A 63 -12.25 -5.03 11.00
CA SER A 63 -12.75 -6.21 11.72
C SER A 63 -12.68 -7.48 10.87
N GLN A 64 -12.49 -7.34 9.56
CA GLN A 64 -12.44 -8.44 8.62
C GLN A 64 -11.35 -8.21 7.56
N PRO A 65 -10.77 -9.29 7.02
CA PRO A 65 -9.89 -9.20 5.87
C PRO A 65 -10.58 -8.46 4.71
N LEU A 66 -9.86 -7.52 4.11
CA LEU A 66 -10.25 -6.85 2.87
C LEU A 66 -10.56 -7.92 1.82
N SER A 67 -11.84 -8.03 1.51
CA SER A 67 -12.30 -8.90 0.43
C SER A 67 -12.11 -8.24 -0.93
N GLN A 68 -12.12 -6.90 -0.97
CA GLN A 68 -11.96 -6.13 -2.20
C GLN A 68 -11.20 -4.82 -1.96
N LEU A 69 -10.36 -4.44 -2.92
CA LEU A 69 -9.77 -3.12 -3.02
C LEU A 69 -10.74 -2.17 -3.74
N ARG A 70 -10.91 -0.98 -3.16
CA ARG A 70 -11.68 0.13 -3.71
C ARG A 70 -10.80 1.38 -3.73
N SER A 71 -11.18 2.38 -4.50
CA SER A 71 -10.49 3.68 -4.50
C SER A 71 -10.45 4.26 -3.09
N THR A 72 -9.35 4.91 -2.75
CA THR A 72 -9.28 5.75 -1.55
C THR A 72 -10.00 7.07 -1.79
N ASP A 73 -10.61 7.61 -0.74
CA ASP A 73 -11.22 8.94 -0.77
C ASP A 73 -10.19 9.96 -0.34
N GLY A 74 -9.82 10.86 -1.25
CA GLY A 74 -8.87 11.92 -1.00
C GLY A 74 -7.42 11.44 -0.86
N LEU A 75 -6.61 12.26 -0.18
CA LEU A 75 -5.18 12.05 -0.01
C LEU A 75 -4.89 11.33 1.29
N ILE A 76 -4.21 10.19 1.20
CA ILE A 76 -3.77 9.41 2.36
C ILE A 76 -2.27 9.59 2.54
N ALA A 77 -1.86 10.03 3.74
CA ALA A 77 -0.46 10.21 4.05
C ALA A 77 0.30 8.87 4.00
N CYS A 78 1.39 8.83 3.25
CA CYS A 78 2.28 7.68 3.17
C CYS A 78 3.72 8.14 3.20
N THR A 79 4.46 7.71 4.21
CA THR A 79 5.90 7.94 4.29
C THR A 79 6.62 6.99 3.34
N HIS A 80 7.82 7.39 2.91
CA HIS A 80 8.68 6.52 2.14
C HIS A 80 9.11 5.27 2.93
N ARG A 81 9.21 5.37 4.26
CA ARG A 81 9.48 4.24 5.15
C ARG A 81 8.36 3.22 5.13
N GLU A 82 7.10 3.65 5.33
CA GLU A 82 5.94 2.75 5.23
C GLU A 82 5.90 2.04 3.88
N ALA A 83 6.15 2.78 2.78
CA ALA A 83 6.22 2.18 1.45
C ALA A 83 7.39 1.18 1.31
N ALA A 84 8.56 1.48 1.87
CA ALA A 84 9.70 0.58 1.88
C ALA A 84 9.40 -0.71 2.64
N ASP A 85 8.78 -0.60 3.81
CA ASP A 85 8.35 -1.75 4.61
C ASP A 85 7.34 -2.60 3.81
N LEU A 86 6.39 -1.99 3.09
CA LEU A 86 5.45 -2.71 2.23
C LEU A 86 6.13 -3.42 1.04
N PHE A 87 7.11 -2.78 0.39
CA PHE A 87 7.74 -3.31 -0.82
C PHE A 87 8.84 -4.32 -0.53
N TYR A 88 9.51 -4.16 0.59
CA TYR A 88 10.77 -4.86 0.87
C TYR A 88 10.73 -5.65 2.19
N SER A 89 9.58 -5.81 2.85
CA SER A 89 9.44 -6.56 4.13
C SER A 89 10.16 -7.92 4.15
N ASN A 90 10.20 -8.62 3.02
CA ASN A 90 10.77 -9.97 2.89
C ASN A 90 12.11 -9.99 2.15
N GLN A 91 12.76 -8.84 1.96
CA GLN A 91 14.02 -8.72 1.23
C GLN A 91 15.04 -7.88 2.02
N GLU A 92 16.28 -8.33 2.06
CA GLU A 92 17.41 -7.56 2.63
C GLU A 92 17.76 -6.30 1.81
N ARG A 93 17.01 -5.98 0.75
CA ARG A 93 17.32 -4.93 -0.21
C ARG A 93 16.12 -4.03 -0.46
N GLY A 94 16.31 -2.76 -0.15
CA GLY A 94 15.37 -1.68 -0.43
C GLY A 94 15.57 -0.56 0.59
N SER A 95 15.48 0.69 0.15
CA SER A 95 15.57 1.85 1.03
C SER A 95 14.33 2.71 0.87
N ASP A 96 14.05 3.57 1.85
CA ASP A 96 13.02 4.60 1.78
C ASP A 96 13.10 5.37 0.45
N ARG A 97 14.31 5.73 0.01
CA ARG A 97 14.52 6.40 -1.27
C ARG A 97 14.11 5.53 -2.47
N ALA A 98 14.45 4.25 -2.47
CA ALA A 98 14.05 3.33 -3.53
C ALA A 98 12.52 3.15 -3.59
N ALA A 99 11.87 3.11 -2.43
CA ALA A 99 10.41 3.08 -2.33
C ALA A 99 9.79 4.37 -2.88
N GLY A 100 10.36 5.53 -2.54
CA GLY A 100 9.95 6.83 -3.10
C GLY A 100 10.01 6.86 -4.63
N MET A 101 11.13 6.41 -5.21
CA MET A 101 11.27 6.29 -6.67
C MET A 101 10.27 5.31 -7.29
N MET A 102 9.90 4.25 -6.55
CA MET A 102 8.89 3.29 -7.00
C MET A 102 7.49 3.92 -7.03
N ILE A 103 7.14 4.74 -6.04
CA ILE A 103 5.90 5.52 -6.03
C ILE A 103 5.87 6.48 -7.23
N ASP A 104 6.95 7.21 -7.49
CA ASP A 104 7.02 8.13 -8.63
C ASP A 104 6.83 7.38 -9.97
N ARG A 105 7.30 6.12 -10.05
CA ARG A 105 7.04 5.27 -11.22
C ARG A 105 5.58 4.85 -11.35
N PHE A 106 4.88 4.60 -10.24
CA PHE A 106 3.44 4.32 -10.27
C PHE A 106 2.64 5.54 -10.71
N VAL A 107 3.06 6.75 -10.29
CA VAL A 107 2.51 8.02 -10.80
C VAL A 107 2.71 8.13 -12.30
N ALA A 108 3.93 7.89 -12.80
CA ALA A 108 4.23 7.95 -14.23
C ALA A 108 3.45 6.92 -15.08
N LEU A 109 2.99 5.83 -14.47
CA LEU A 109 2.14 4.82 -15.11
C LEU A 109 0.64 5.13 -14.98
N GLY A 110 0.26 6.23 -14.32
CA GLY A 110 -1.13 6.61 -14.09
C GLY A 110 -1.87 5.69 -13.11
N LEU A 111 -1.13 4.99 -12.23
CA LEU A 111 -1.72 4.05 -11.28
C LEU A 111 -2.14 4.72 -9.97
N LEU A 112 -1.52 5.84 -9.61
CA LEU A 112 -1.87 6.65 -8.45
C LEU A 112 -1.48 8.11 -8.69
N GLU A 113 -2.10 8.99 -7.92
CA GLU A 113 -1.70 10.40 -7.82
C GLU A 113 -0.94 10.62 -6.51
N LYS A 114 0.01 11.54 -6.52
CA LYS A 114 0.83 11.88 -5.34
C LYS A 114 0.85 13.40 -5.18
N GLN A 115 0.62 13.86 -3.95
CA GLN A 115 0.91 15.23 -3.55
C GLN A 115 2.07 15.22 -2.55
N PHE A 116 3.01 16.14 -2.73
CA PHE A 116 4.10 16.37 -1.77
C PHE A 116 3.68 17.47 -0.81
N ASP A 117 3.86 17.25 0.49
CA ASP A 117 3.49 18.18 1.57
C ASP A 117 4.45 19.37 1.71
N GLY A 118 5.49 19.46 0.88
CA GLY A 118 6.30 20.68 0.75
C GLY A 118 6.98 21.16 2.04
N GLN A 119 7.91 20.36 2.58
CA GLN A 119 9.01 20.91 3.38
C GLN A 119 10.33 20.57 2.69
N THR A 120 10.82 21.53 1.90
CA THR A 120 12.25 21.67 1.58
C THR A 120 12.94 22.49 2.64
#